data_AF-A0A6I0E334-F1
#
_entry.id   AF-A0A6I0E334-F1
#
_cell.length_a   1.000
_cell.length_b   1.000
_cell.length_c   1.000
_cell.angle_alpha   90.00
_cell.angle_beta   90.00
_cell.angle_gamma   90.00
#
_symmetry.space_group_name_H-M   'P 1'
#
loop_
_entity.id
_entity.type
_entity.pdbx_description
1 polymer ?
#
loop_
_entity_poly.entity_id
_entity_poly.type
_entity_poly.pdbx_seq_one_letter_code
_entity_poly.pdbx_strand_id
1 'polypeptide(L)'
;MRKLKLLTVALIVAFNQSFAQELVRYQTPAKELLDLLDAPVTPSFSISPSKQVYLLAYLMDMPDLSELAQPELKVAGLRINPNNFGNSNPRSYSKFEFVDLKTKKITPLTGIPENAVVTAYRWAPD
;
A
#
# COMPACT_ATOMS: atom_id res chain seq x y z
N MET A 1 62.46 -12.15 17.02
CA MET A 1 61.72 -12.38 15.74
C MET A 1 60.60 -13.42 15.84
N ARG A 2 60.79 -14.57 16.52
CA ARG A 2 59.76 -15.63 16.64
C ARG A 2 58.45 -15.16 17.32
N LYS A 3 58.55 -14.34 18.38
CA LYS A 3 57.39 -13.73 19.07
C LYS A 3 56.61 -12.75 18.19
N LEU A 4 57.30 -12.03 17.30
CA LEU A 4 56.67 -11.09 16.36
C LEU A 4 55.87 -11.84 15.29
N LYS A 5 56.43 -12.94 14.74
CA LYS A 5 55.72 -13.82 13.78
C LYS A 5 54.48 -14.49 14.39
N LEU A 6 54.56 -14.90 15.66
CA LEU A 6 53.42 -15.45 16.40
C LEU A 6 52.32 -14.40 16.60
N LEU A 7 52.69 -13.16 16.90
CA LEU A 7 51.74 -12.05 17.00
C LEU A 7 51.03 -11.78 15.66
N THR A 8 51.78 -11.81 14.54
CA THR A 8 51.19 -11.58 13.21
C THR A 8 50.19 -12.67 12.82
N VAL A 9 50.53 -13.93 13.10
CA VAL A 9 49.62 -15.06 12.84
C VAL A 9 48.37 -14.99 13.70
N ALA A 10 48.51 -14.65 14.98
CA ALA A 10 47.36 -14.47 15.88
C ALA A 10 46.44 -13.33 15.41
N LEU A 11 47.00 -12.22 14.92
CA LEU A 11 46.22 -11.10 14.40
C LEU A 11 45.43 -11.48 13.13
N ILE A 12 46.02 -12.26 12.22
CA ILE A 12 45.37 -12.73 11.00
C ILE A 12 44.22 -13.70 11.34
N VAL A 13 44.42 -14.61 12.30
CA VAL A 13 43.37 -15.54 12.74
C VAL A 13 42.21 -14.80 13.42
N ALA A 14 42.49 -13.76 14.22
CA ALA A 14 41.45 -12.93 14.83
C ALA A 14 40.64 -12.13 13.80
N PHE A 15 41.26 -11.72 12.68
CA PHE A 15 40.59 -10.96 11.63
C PHE A 15 39.60 -11.80 10.80
N ASN A 16 39.84 -13.11 10.67
CA ASN A 16 38.98 -14.01 9.88
C ASN A 16 37.68 -14.43 10.62
N GLN A 17 37.57 -14.18 11.92
CA GLN A 17 36.40 -14.55 12.74
C GLN A 17 35.34 -13.44 12.81
N SER A 18 35.54 -12.30 12.14
CA SER A 18 34.62 -11.17 12.19
C SER A 18 33.55 -11.26 11.09
N PHE A 19 32.54 -12.12 11.29
CA PHE A 19 31.28 -12.09 10.54
C PHE A 19 30.30 -11.05 11.12
N ALA A 20 30.79 -9.84 11.42
CA ALA A 20 29.99 -8.78 12.04
C ALA A 20 29.09 -8.00 11.05
N GLN A 21 29.16 -8.33 9.76
CA GLN A 21 28.28 -7.76 8.74
C GLN A 21 27.08 -8.70 8.57
N GLU A 22 26.07 -8.52 9.41
CA GLU A 22 24.78 -9.13 9.15
C GLU A 22 24.25 -8.52 7.85
N LEU A 23 24.13 -9.35 6.80
CA LEU A 23 23.52 -8.91 5.55
C LEU A 23 22.03 -8.72 5.86
N VAL A 24 21.63 -7.49 6.19
CA VAL A 24 20.23 -7.14 6.45
C VAL A 24 19.48 -7.26 5.12
N ARG A 25 19.10 -8.49 4.78
CA ARG A 25 18.17 -8.77 3.68
C ARG A 25 16.80 -8.29 4.11
N TYR A 26 15.97 -7.92 3.15
CA TYR A 26 14.58 -7.57 3.41
C TYR A 26 13.92 -8.69 4.24
N GLN A 27 13.47 -8.34 5.45
CA GLN A 27 12.82 -9.28 6.35
C GLN A 27 11.33 -9.07 6.27
N THR A 28 10.59 -10.15 6.03
CA THR A 28 9.15 -10.14 6.22
C THR A 28 8.85 -10.06 7.71
N PRO A 29 7.94 -9.16 8.13
CA PRO A 29 7.55 -9.07 9.53
C PRO A 29 6.93 -10.38 10.03
N ALA A 30 6.88 -10.57 11.35
CA ALA A 30 6.16 -11.67 11.95
C ALA A 30 4.69 -11.66 11.50
N LYS A 31 4.08 -12.84 11.36
CA LYS A 31 2.74 -13.00 10.79
C LYS A 31 1.68 -12.11 11.46
N GLU A 32 1.71 -12.01 12.79
CA GLU A 32 0.77 -11.20 13.56
C GLU A 32 0.83 -9.71 13.18
N LEU A 33 2.02 -9.20 12.87
CA LEU A 33 2.21 -7.82 12.41
C LEU A 33 1.78 -7.65 10.96
N LEU A 34 2.01 -8.67 10.12
CA LEU A 34 1.54 -8.66 8.74
C LEU A 34 0.01 -8.64 8.67
N ASP A 35 -0.65 -9.50 9.44
CA ASP A 35 -2.13 -9.57 9.52
C ASP A 35 -2.72 -8.24 10.04
N LEU A 36 -2.00 -7.53 10.92
CA LEU A 36 -2.41 -6.20 11.38
C LEU A 36 -2.29 -5.13 10.30
N LEU A 37 -1.23 -5.18 9.49
CA LEU A 37 -1.00 -4.23 8.40
C LEU A 37 -1.97 -4.48 7.23
N ASP A 38 -2.28 -5.74 6.94
CA ASP A 38 -3.21 -6.13 5.88
C ASP A 38 -4.69 -6.04 6.31
N ALA A 39 -4.97 -5.61 7.54
CA ALA A 39 -6.32 -5.51 8.05
C ALA A 39 -7.14 -4.51 7.21
N PRO A 40 -8.36 -4.87 6.78
CA PRO A 40 -9.15 -4.00 5.92
C PRO A 40 -9.55 -2.73 6.65
N VAL A 41 -9.26 -1.59 6.02
CA VAL A 41 -9.71 -0.29 6.50
C VAL A 41 -11.24 -0.20 6.53
N THR A 42 -11.75 0.60 7.47
CA THR A 42 -13.18 0.88 7.56
C THR A 42 -13.68 1.51 6.24
N PRO A 43 -14.67 0.91 5.57
CA PRO A 43 -15.20 1.45 4.32
C PRO A 43 -15.98 2.74 4.59
N SER A 44 -16.01 3.62 3.60
CA SER A 44 -16.91 4.77 3.62
C SER A 44 -18.32 4.34 3.28
N PHE A 45 -19.27 4.83 4.08
CA PHE A 45 -20.70 4.55 3.96
C PHE A 45 -21.43 5.70 3.27
N SER A 46 -22.30 5.40 2.30
CA SER A 46 -23.13 6.41 1.65
C SER A 46 -24.50 5.84 1.29
N ILE A 47 -25.58 6.50 1.72
CA ILE A 47 -26.95 6.06 1.42
C ILE A 47 -27.44 6.62 0.07
N SER A 48 -28.15 5.81 -0.69
CA SER A 48 -28.81 6.25 -1.94
C SER A 48 -29.91 7.28 -1.67
N PRO A 49 -30.19 8.21 -2.61
CA PRO A 49 -31.28 9.17 -2.48
C PRO A 49 -32.66 8.51 -2.27
N SER A 50 -32.89 7.36 -2.91
CA SER A 50 -34.13 6.57 -2.78
C SER A 50 -34.26 5.85 -1.43
N LYS A 51 -33.20 5.80 -0.61
CA LYS A 51 -33.14 5.09 0.68
C LYS A 51 -33.47 3.60 0.58
N GLN A 52 -33.19 2.99 -0.56
CA GLN A 52 -33.40 1.54 -0.77
C GLN A 52 -32.10 0.75 -0.58
N VAL A 53 -30.97 1.35 -0.96
CA VAL A 53 -29.64 0.76 -0.86
C VAL A 53 -28.65 1.74 -0.22
N TYR A 54 -27.55 1.22 0.31
CA TYR A 54 -26.35 2.00 0.64
C TYR A 54 -25.13 1.41 -0.06
N LEU A 55 -24.11 2.25 -0.25
CA LEU A 55 -22.83 1.92 -0.83
C LEU A 55 -21.78 1.84 0.28
N LEU A 56 -21.02 0.75 0.29
CA LEU A 56 -19.75 0.62 0.99
C LEU A 56 -18.63 0.78 -0.03
N ALA A 57 -17.81 1.81 0.14
CA ALA A 57 -16.63 2.05 -0.69
C ALA A 57 -15.38 1.81 0.15
N TYR A 58 -14.56 0.87 -0.29
CA TYR A 58 -13.34 0.45 0.40
C TYR A 58 -12.18 1.24 -0.14
N LEU A 59 -11.44 1.87 0.77
CA LEU A 59 -10.26 2.60 0.40
C LEU A 59 -9.13 1.66 -0.01
N MET A 60 -8.33 2.09 -0.97
CA MET A 60 -7.04 1.48 -1.24
C MET A 60 -6.04 2.01 -0.20
N ASP A 61 -5.65 1.16 0.74
CA ASP A 61 -4.71 1.52 1.81
C ASP A 61 -3.25 1.33 1.37
N MET A 62 -2.98 0.23 0.68
CA MET A 62 -1.67 -0.12 0.13
C MET A 62 -1.75 -0.22 -1.39
N PRO A 63 -1.51 0.88 -2.13
CA PRO A 63 -1.39 0.84 -3.58
C PRO A 63 -0.18 0.02 -4.01
N ASP A 64 -0.22 -0.51 -5.23
CA ASP A 64 0.90 -1.29 -5.76
C ASP A 64 2.14 -0.40 -6.00
N LEU A 65 3.32 -1.02 -5.95
CA LEU A 65 4.59 -0.33 -6.17
C LEU A 65 4.65 0.30 -7.57
N SER A 66 3.98 -0.31 -8.56
CA SER A 66 3.89 0.22 -9.91
C SER A 66 3.14 1.56 -9.97
N GLU A 67 2.11 1.75 -9.14
CA GLU A 67 1.40 3.02 -9.01
C GLU A 67 2.26 4.08 -8.33
N LEU A 68 2.98 3.70 -7.26
CA LEU A 68 3.89 4.59 -6.54
C LEU A 68 5.12 5.00 -7.38
N ALA A 69 5.52 4.17 -8.35
CA ALA A 69 6.63 4.42 -9.25
C ALA A 69 6.27 5.29 -10.47
N GLN A 70 5.02 5.75 -10.57
CA GLN A 70 4.59 6.62 -11.67
C GLN A 70 5.35 7.96 -11.67
N PRO A 71 5.51 8.60 -12.84
CA PRO A 71 6.21 9.88 -12.92
C PRO A 71 5.49 10.96 -12.09
N GLU A 72 6.28 11.77 -11.37
CA GLU A 72 5.80 12.86 -10.53
C GLU A 72 6.55 14.17 -10.85
N LEU A 73 5.79 15.21 -11.19
CA LEU A 73 6.28 16.59 -11.30
C LEU A 73 6.05 17.32 -9.98
N LYS A 74 7.08 17.98 -9.47
CA LYS A 74 7.03 18.78 -8.25
C LYS A 74 7.04 20.27 -8.59
N VAL A 75 5.87 20.89 -8.63
CA VAL A 75 5.69 22.29 -9.07
C VAL A 75 5.02 23.09 -7.96
N ALA A 76 5.68 24.15 -7.49
CA ALA A 76 5.16 25.03 -6.43
C ALA A 76 4.65 24.27 -5.16
N GLY A 77 5.28 23.14 -4.83
CA GLY A 77 4.88 22.29 -3.69
C GLY A 77 3.79 21.25 -3.99
N LEU A 78 3.22 21.25 -5.20
CA LEU A 78 2.28 20.23 -5.67
C LEU A 78 3.02 19.06 -6.31
N ARG A 79 2.44 17.86 -6.17
CA ARG A 79 2.90 16.62 -6.78
C ARG A 79 1.90 16.22 -7.87
N ILE A 80 2.28 16.38 -9.13
CA ILE A 80 1.39 16.22 -10.28
C ILE A 80 1.87 15.06 -11.14
N ASN A 81 0.98 14.14 -11.47
CA ASN A 81 1.29 13.10 -12.45
C ASN A 81 1.13 13.68 -13.86
N PRO A 82 2.20 13.70 -14.69
CA PRO A 82 2.15 14.32 -16.01
C PRO A 82 1.24 13.59 -17.01
N ASN A 83 0.88 12.32 -16.76
CA ASN A 83 0.05 11.54 -17.66
C ASN A 83 -1.45 11.89 -17.54
N ASN A 84 -1.90 12.35 -16.37
CA ASN A 84 -3.31 12.63 -16.10
C ASN A 84 -3.56 14.02 -15.48
N PHE A 85 -2.50 14.80 -15.25
CA PHE A 85 -2.51 16.13 -14.62
C PHE A 85 -3.16 16.18 -13.22
N GLY A 86 -3.38 15.02 -12.60
CA GLY A 86 -3.92 14.87 -11.25
C GLY A 86 -2.82 14.81 -10.19
N ASN A 87 -3.23 14.63 -8.93
CA ASN A 87 -2.29 14.37 -7.84
C ASN A 87 -1.52 13.06 -8.13
N SER A 88 -0.21 13.05 -7.89
CA SER A 88 0.63 11.85 -8.12
C SER A 88 0.29 10.67 -7.22
N ASN A 89 -0.19 10.95 -6.00
CA ASN A 89 -0.65 9.91 -5.06
C ASN A 89 -2.06 10.24 -4.59
N PRO A 90 -3.08 9.99 -5.43
CA PRO A 90 -4.46 10.24 -5.07
C PRO A 90 -4.94 9.16 -4.09
N ARG A 91 -5.81 9.54 -3.16
CA ARG A 91 -6.55 8.58 -2.34
C ARG A 91 -7.59 7.92 -3.25
N SER A 92 -7.51 6.60 -3.42
CA SER A 92 -8.37 5.84 -4.34
C SER A 92 -9.21 4.78 -3.61
N TYR A 93 -10.18 4.22 -4.31
CA TYR A 93 -11.05 3.15 -3.83
C TYR A 93 -10.77 1.87 -4.60
N SER A 94 -10.61 0.76 -3.88
CA SER A 94 -10.30 -0.55 -4.45
C SER A 94 -11.54 -1.40 -4.72
N LYS A 95 -12.62 -1.17 -3.96
CA LYS A 95 -13.82 -2.01 -4.01
C LYS A 95 -15.07 -1.21 -3.65
N PHE A 96 -16.18 -1.56 -4.29
CA PHE A 96 -17.49 -0.98 -4.03
C PHE A 96 -18.53 -2.10 -3.91
N GLU A 97 -19.37 -1.99 -2.88
CA GLU A 97 -20.47 -2.92 -2.63
C GLU A 97 -21.76 -2.15 -2.36
N PHE A 98 -22.83 -2.55 -3.03
CA PHE A 98 -24.18 -2.11 -2.69
C PHE A 98 -24.81 -3.06 -1.71
N VAL A 99 -25.48 -2.51 -0.71
CA VAL A 99 -26.21 -3.29 0.28
C VAL A 99 -27.65 -2.79 0.35
N ASP A 100 -28.58 -3.71 0.17
CA ASP A 100 -30.01 -3.43 0.32
C ASP A 100 -30.37 -3.20 1.79
N LEU A 101 -31.08 -2.11 2.08
CA LEU A 101 -31.42 -1.72 3.45
C LEU A 101 -32.42 -2.67 4.12
N LYS A 102 -33.31 -3.30 3.34
CA LYS A 102 -34.36 -4.20 3.86
C LYS A 102 -33.84 -5.63 3.98
N THR A 103 -33.25 -6.14 2.92
CA THR A 103 -32.84 -7.55 2.81
C THR A 103 -31.42 -7.79 3.32
N LYS A 104 -30.62 -6.72 3.48
CA LYS A 104 -29.17 -6.78 3.81
C LYS A 104 -28.36 -7.55 2.76
N LYS A 105 -28.91 -7.74 1.57
CA LYS A 105 -28.21 -8.42 0.46
C LYS A 105 -27.09 -7.53 -0.05
N ILE A 106 -25.88 -8.09 -0.10
CA ILE A 106 -24.68 -7.43 -0.63
C ILE A 106 -24.54 -7.78 -2.10
N THR A 107 -24.29 -6.78 -2.94
CA THR A 107 -24.06 -6.92 -4.38
C THR A 107 -22.80 -6.12 -4.77
N PRO A 108 -21.74 -6.76 -5.28
CA PRO A 108 -20.54 -6.04 -5.70
C PRO A 108 -20.85 -5.16 -6.93
N LEU A 109 -20.25 -3.97 -6.99
CA LEU A 109 -20.27 -3.16 -8.21
C LEU A 109 -19.39 -3.82 -9.27
N THR A 110 -19.93 -4.01 -10.46
CA THR A 110 -19.23 -4.60 -11.62
C THR A 110 -19.09 -3.56 -12.73
N GLY A 111 -18.15 -3.76 -13.64
CA GLY A 111 -17.94 -2.87 -14.80
C GLY A 111 -16.92 -1.74 -14.58
N ILE A 112 -16.21 -1.73 -13.45
CA ILE A 112 -15.03 -0.87 -13.27
C ILE A 112 -13.89 -1.44 -14.11
N PRO A 113 -13.20 -0.63 -14.94
CA PRO A 113 -12.01 -1.10 -15.67
C PRO A 113 -10.90 -1.56 -14.72
N GLU A 114 -10.14 -2.58 -15.11
CA GLU A 114 -9.14 -3.23 -14.25
C GLU A 114 -8.06 -2.27 -13.72
N ASN A 115 -7.66 -1.28 -14.52
CA ASN A 115 -6.65 -0.28 -14.15
C ASN A 115 -7.27 1.10 -13.79
N ALA A 116 -8.55 1.14 -13.42
CA ALA A 116 -9.21 2.39 -13.10
C ALA A 116 -8.86 2.88 -11.69
N VAL A 117 -8.31 4.10 -11.61
CA VAL A 117 -8.09 4.80 -10.34
C VAL A 117 -9.33 5.61 -9.98
N VAL A 118 -10.20 5.05 -9.14
CA VAL A 118 -11.43 5.74 -8.69
C VAL A 118 -11.11 6.58 -7.46
N THR A 119 -11.15 7.91 -7.60
CA THR A 119 -10.82 8.85 -6.52
C THR A 119 -12.03 9.49 -5.86
N ALA A 120 -13.17 9.48 -6.55
CA ALA A 120 -14.41 10.05 -6.07
C ALA A 120 -15.60 9.26 -6.64
N TYR A 121 -16.70 9.29 -5.90
CA TYR A 121 -17.98 8.73 -6.31
C TYR A 121 -19.10 9.63 -5.79
N ARG A 122 -20.24 9.60 -6.47
CA ARG A 122 -21.44 10.31 -6.06
C ARG A 122 -22.66 9.57 -6.57
N TRP A 123 -23.73 9.58 -5.79
CA TRP A 123 -25.03 9.13 -6.28
C TRP A 123 -25.54 10.09 -7.36
N ALA A 124 -26.18 9.51 -8.38
CA ALA A 124 -27.06 10.29 -9.24
C ALA A 124 -28.13 10.98 -8.37
N PRO A 125 -28.54 12.21 -8.71
CA PRO A 125 -29.54 12.94 -7.93
C PRO A 125 -30.95 12.35 -8.07
N ASP A 126 -31.20 11.61 -9.16
CA ASP A 126 -32.44 10.96 -9.55
C ASP A 126 -32.48 9.47 -9.19
#